data_AF-A0A2G6EJA4-F1
#
_entry.id   AF-A0A2G6EJA4-F1
#
_cell.length_a   1.000
_cell.length_b   1.000
_cell.length_c   1.000
_cell.angle_alpha   90.00
_cell.angle_beta   90.00
_cell.angle_gamma   90.00
#
_symmetry.space_group_name_H-M   'P 1'
#
loop_
_entity.id
_entity.type
_entity.pdbx_description
1 polymer ?
#
loop_
_entity_poly.entity_id
_entity_poly.type
_entity_poly.pdbx_seq_one_letter_code
_entity_poly.pdbx_strand_id
1 'polypeptide(L)'
;MSARAVFLMVHFSRGKEAASDLLGRFRGFLVTDDYVACDRYDNACRQLCRAHLIRHFVAMNERRARAGKVGARLLLIAHALFRIRHRRESGGFDESRYHRRVERLQKSFHQTLERGARLRVDSHTQRQCQRLPGREAMCWTFLEDNRIPLTNNVGEQALRGYVIWRRISFASQSYQGDQFRPLILTLVGTAEKLGISSYHYLRTAAKEYMETGRVQTRLLFDTPRLAG
;
A
#
# COMPACT_ATOMS: atom_id res chain seq x y z
N MET A 1 -12.33 15.19 11.52
CA MET A 1 -12.10 13.87 10.89
C MET A 1 -10.90 14.01 9.96
N SER A 2 -10.06 12.99 9.78
CA SER A 2 -9.02 13.07 8.73
C SER A 2 -9.70 12.94 7.38
N ALA A 3 -9.59 13.95 6.52
CA ALA A 3 -10.11 13.87 5.16
C ALA A 3 -9.46 12.69 4.42
N ARG A 4 -10.28 11.87 3.74
CA ARG A 4 -9.84 10.67 3.00
C ARG A 4 -10.21 10.85 1.54
N ALA A 5 -9.23 10.64 0.66
CA ALA A 5 -9.39 10.74 -0.77
C ALA A 5 -8.95 9.46 -1.47
N VAL A 6 -9.48 9.25 -2.67
CA VAL A 6 -8.98 8.26 -3.61
C VAL A 6 -8.52 9.01 -4.85
N PHE A 7 -7.34 8.68 -5.35
CA PHE A 7 -6.84 9.19 -6.62
C PHE A 7 -6.35 8.04 -7.48
N LEU A 8 -6.83 7.98 -8.71
CA LEU A 8 -6.49 6.97 -9.70
C LEU A 8 -5.91 7.67 -10.92
N MET A 9 -4.89 7.06 -11.51
CA MET A 9 -4.23 7.54 -12.71
C MET A 9 -3.96 6.36 -13.63
N VAL A 10 -4.12 6.58 -14.93
CA VAL A 10 -3.68 5.66 -15.96
C VAL A 10 -2.40 6.21 -16.57
N HIS A 11 -1.42 5.33 -16.79
CA HIS A 11 -0.13 5.69 -17.34
C HIS A 11 0.33 4.59 -18.30
N PHE A 12 0.95 4.99 -19.42
CA PHE A 12 1.43 4.05 -20.45
C PHE A 12 2.65 3.23 -19.99
N SER A 13 3.43 3.77 -19.06
CA SER A 13 4.59 3.12 -18.44
C SER A 13 4.29 2.65 -17.01
N ARG A 14 5.03 1.63 -16.55
CA ARG A 14 5.09 1.15 -15.15
C ARG A 14 6.41 1.53 -14.46
N GLY A 15 7.12 2.51 -15.02
CA GLY A 15 8.40 2.99 -14.50
C GLY A 15 8.25 4.00 -13.35
N LYS A 16 9.39 4.53 -12.89
CA LYS A 16 9.47 5.55 -11.85
C LYS A 16 8.74 6.85 -12.19
N GLU A 17 8.60 7.16 -13.48
CA GLU A 17 7.84 8.30 -14.00
C GLU A 17 6.36 8.18 -13.65
N ALA A 18 5.74 7.01 -13.88
CA ALA A 18 4.35 6.77 -13.52
C ALA A 18 4.09 6.98 -12.02
N ALA A 19 5.02 6.54 -11.16
CA ALA A 19 4.91 6.79 -9.72
C ALA A 19 5.16 8.26 -9.35
N SER A 20 5.97 8.98 -10.14
CA SER A 20 6.21 10.42 -10.00
C SER A 20 4.95 11.22 -10.28
N ASP A 21 4.27 10.91 -11.37
CA ASP A 21 3.13 11.68 -11.83
C ASP A 21 1.93 11.45 -10.91
N LEU A 22 1.81 10.23 -10.35
CA LEU A 22 0.75 9.89 -9.40
C LEU A 22 0.95 10.57 -8.04
N LEU A 23 2.16 10.50 -7.48
CA LEU A 23 2.42 10.86 -6.08
C LEU A 23 3.07 12.24 -5.91
N GLY A 24 3.69 12.79 -6.95
CA GLY A 24 4.36 14.09 -6.93
C GLY A 24 5.39 14.21 -5.80
N ARG A 25 5.40 15.36 -5.12
CA ARG A 25 6.16 15.57 -3.88
C ARG A 25 5.34 15.10 -2.68
N PHE A 26 5.16 13.79 -2.56
CA PHE A 26 4.40 13.18 -1.46
C PHE A 26 5.04 13.51 -0.10
N ARG A 27 4.21 13.88 0.88
CA ARG A 27 4.60 14.14 2.27
C ARG A 27 3.82 13.22 3.20
N GLY A 28 4.51 12.58 4.14
CA GLY A 28 3.95 11.60 5.06
C GLY A 28 4.35 10.17 4.69
N PHE A 29 3.59 9.19 5.17
CA PHE A 29 3.94 7.78 5.03
C PHE A 29 3.27 7.11 3.83
N LEU A 30 4.07 6.44 3.01
CA LEU A 30 3.63 5.73 1.81
C LEU A 30 3.59 4.23 2.08
N VAL A 31 2.40 3.63 2.08
CA VAL A 31 2.24 2.17 2.20
C VAL A 31 2.11 1.56 0.81
N THR A 32 3.15 0.90 0.31
CA THR A 32 3.16 0.29 -1.03
C THR A 32 3.41 -1.20 -0.95
N ASP A 33 3.10 -1.92 -2.01
CA ASP A 33 3.79 -3.17 -2.32
C ASP A 33 5.29 -2.94 -2.56
N ASP A 34 6.04 -4.00 -2.89
CA ASP A 34 7.46 -3.92 -3.23
C ASP A 34 7.69 -3.39 -4.67
N TYR A 35 6.88 -2.40 -5.08
CA TYR A 35 6.92 -1.79 -6.41
C TYR A 35 8.11 -0.85 -6.54
N VAL A 36 9.07 -1.26 -7.38
CA VAL A 36 10.35 -0.58 -7.61
C VAL A 36 10.20 0.86 -8.11
N ALA A 37 9.08 1.20 -8.76
CA ALA A 37 8.84 2.58 -9.20
C ALA A 37 8.78 3.58 -8.04
N CYS A 38 8.48 3.10 -6.82
CA CYS A 38 8.45 3.91 -5.61
C CYS A 38 9.84 4.07 -4.95
N ASP A 39 10.92 3.49 -5.49
CA ASP A 39 12.27 3.55 -4.91
C ASP A 39 12.90 4.96 -4.95
N ARG A 40 12.23 5.94 -5.58
CA ARG A 40 12.61 7.36 -5.53
C ARG A 40 12.15 8.08 -4.26
N TYR A 41 11.22 7.51 -3.50
CA TYR A 41 10.71 8.08 -2.26
C TYR A 41 11.52 7.58 -1.08
N ASP A 42 11.64 8.39 -0.03
CA ASP A 42 12.45 8.09 1.14
C ASP A 42 12.00 6.79 1.81
N ASN A 43 12.93 5.86 1.98
CA ASN A 43 12.69 4.59 2.65
C ASN A 43 12.23 4.77 4.11
N ALA A 44 12.65 5.84 4.80
CA ALA A 44 12.19 6.13 6.15
C ALA A 44 10.68 6.44 6.21
N CYS A 45 10.12 6.98 5.13
CA CYS A 45 8.70 7.29 5.02
C CYS A 45 7.90 6.22 4.27
N ARG A 46 8.49 5.06 3.95
CA ARG A 46 7.82 3.98 3.22
C ARG A 46 7.55 2.79 4.12
N GLN A 47 6.35 2.23 4.04
CA GLN A 47 5.97 0.97 4.64
C GLN A 47 5.70 -0.06 3.53
N LEU A 48 6.44 -1.17 3.54
CA LEU A 48 6.14 -2.30 2.66
C LEU A 48 4.90 -3.05 3.15
N CYS A 49 4.01 -3.37 2.22
CA CYS A 49 2.78 -4.10 2.46
C CYS A 49 3.12 -5.52 2.97
N ARG A 50 2.78 -5.80 4.23
CA ARG A 50 3.06 -7.09 4.88
C ARG A 50 2.37 -8.25 4.16
N ALA A 51 1.22 -8.05 3.52
CA ALA A 51 0.52 -9.08 2.76
C ALA A 51 1.34 -9.54 1.54
N HIS A 52 2.04 -8.62 0.86
CA HIS A 52 2.92 -8.96 -0.25
C HIS A 52 4.18 -9.71 0.23
N LEU A 53 4.77 -9.28 1.34
CA LEU A 53 5.87 -10.02 1.98
C LEU A 53 5.46 -11.45 2.36
N ILE A 54 4.26 -11.64 2.91
CA ILE A 54 3.71 -12.97 3.22
C ILE A 54 3.65 -13.84 1.96
N ARG A 55 3.16 -13.33 0.82
CA ARG A 55 3.14 -14.10 -0.43
C ARG A 55 4.54 -14.56 -0.86
N HIS A 56 5.55 -13.71 -0.73
CA HIS A 56 6.94 -14.12 -0.97
C HIS A 56 7.40 -15.21 0.00
N PHE A 57 7.07 -15.10 1.29
CA PHE A 57 7.44 -16.09 2.28
C PHE A 57 6.68 -17.43 2.10
N VAL A 58 5.45 -17.42 1.60
CA VAL A 58 4.71 -18.63 1.17
C VAL A 58 5.47 -19.33 0.05
N ALA A 59 5.83 -18.61 -1.01
CA ALA A 59 6.61 -19.16 -2.12
C ALA A 59 8.00 -19.66 -1.69
N MET A 60 8.59 -19.10 -0.63
CA MET A 60 9.83 -19.63 -0.03
C MET A 60 9.56 -20.90 0.79
N ASN A 61 8.46 -20.95 1.53
CA ASN A 61 8.08 -22.07 2.38
C ASN A 61 7.75 -23.34 1.60
N GLU A 62 7.20 -23.20 0.39
CA GLU A 62 6.90 -24.31 -0.53
C GLU A 62 8.16 -25.00 -1.10
N ARG A 63 9.35 -24.44 -0.84
CA ARG A 63 10.62 -25.01 -1.30
C ARG A 63 11.09 -26.14 -0.39
N ARG A 64 11.92 -27.03 -0.92
CA ARG A 64 12.48 -28.14 -0.16
C ARG A 64 13.66 -27.70 0.73
N ALA A 65 14.01 -28.57 1.68
CA ALA A 65 15.20 -28.46 2.51
C ALA A 65 15.30 -27.13 3.29
N ARG A 66 16.52 -26.54 3.34
CA ARG A 66 16.80 -25.35 4.16
C ARG A 66 16.04 -24.11 3.69
N ALA A 67 15.73 -23.99 2.39
CA ALA A 67 14.97 -22.87 1.84
C ALA A 67 13.54 -22.83 2.40
N GLY A 68 12.85 -23.97 2.39
CA GLY A 68 11.52 -24.11 3.01
C GLY A 68 11.52 -23.72 4.49
N LYS A 69 12.52 -24.15 5.26
CA LYS A 69 12.66 -23.78 6.68
C LYS A 69 12.82 -22.27 6.91
N VAL A 70 13.53 -21.57 6.02
CA VAL A 70 13.65 -20.11 6.05
C VAL A 70 12.28 -19.46 5.79
N GLY A 71 11.59 -19.90 4.73
CA GLY A 71 10.24 -19.43 4.42
C GLY A 71 9.24 -19.66 5.57
N ALA A 72 9.22 -20.86 6.14
CA ALA A 72 8.39 -21.22 7.29
C ALA A 72 8.62 -20.27 8.49
N ARG A 73 9.89 -19.97 8.79
CA ARG A 73 10.22 -19.07 9.90
C ARG A 73 9.79 -17.64 9.63
N LEU A 74 9.97 -17.13 8.42
CA LEU A 74 9.53 -15.78 8.02
C LEU A 74 8.00 -15.67 8.07
N LEU A 75 7.26 -16.68 7.62
CA LEU A 75 5.80 -16.75 7.76
C LEU A 75 5.35 -16.72 9.21
N LEU A 76 5.98 -17.51 10.07
CA LEU A 76 5.66 -17.53 11.50
C LEU A 76 5.84 -16.14 12.12
N ILE A 77 6.93 -15.45 11.79
CA ILE A 77 7.20 -14.07 12.24
C ILE A 77 6.13 -13.11 11.72
N ALA A 78 5.76 -13.21 10.44
CA ALA A 78 4.73 -12.36 9.85
C ALA A 78 3.36 -12.56 10.52
N HIS A 79 2.93 -13.80 10.76
CA HIS A 79 1.68 -14.10 11.46
C HIS A 79 1.73 -13.70 12.95
N ALA A 80 2.90 -13.79 13.60
CA ALA A 80 3.07 -13.29 14.96
C ALA A 80 2.91 -11.78 15.03
N LEU A 81 3.42 -11.04 14.04
CA LEU A 81 3.27 -9.58 13.97
C LEU A 81 1.80 -9.18 13.89
N PHE A 82 1.01 -9.78 12.99
CA PHE A 82 -0.42 -9.47 12.88
C PHE A 82 -1.18 -9.75 14.19
N ARG A 83 -0.87 -10.86 14.87
CA ARG A 83 -1.46 -11.17 16.19
C ARG A 83 -1.08 -10.14 17.25
N ILE A 84 0.18 -9.70 17.29
CA ILE A 84 0.65 -8.68 18.22
C ILE A 84 -0.03 -7.34 17.93
N ARG A 85 -0.13 -6.95 16.66
CA ARG A 85 -0.81 -5.74 16.22
C ARG A 85 -2.28 -5.73 16.62
N HIS A 86 -3.00 -6.80 16.30
CA HIS A 86 -4.42 -6.91 16.65
C HIS A 86 -4.63 -6.86 18.16
N ARG A 87 -3.76 -7.51 18.94
CA ARG A 87 -3.83 -7.46 20.41
C ARG A 87 -3.51 -6.09 20.99
N ARG A 88 -2.67 -5.28 20.33
CA ARG A 88 -2.44 -3.87 20.69
C ARG A 88 -3.68 -3.04 20.41
N GLU A 89 -4.28 -3.19 19.23
CA GLU A 89 -5.49 -2.47 18.82
C GLU A 89 -6.71 -2.79 19.69
N SER A 90 -6.78 -4.01 20.24
CA SER A 90 -7.81 -4.40 21.21
C SER A 90 -7.50 -4.04 22.66
N GLY A 91 -6.45 -3.24 22.92
CA GLY A 91 -6.08 -2.79 24.27
C GLY A 91 -5.33 -3.81 25.12
N GLY A 92 -4.93 -4.96 24.56
CA GLY A 92 -4.27 -6.05 25.28
C GLY A 92 -2.78 -5.85 25.56
N PHE A 93 -2.16 -4.80 25.03
CA PHE A 93 -0.77 -4.40 25.29
C PHE A 93 -0.66 -2.90 25.47
N ASP A 94 0.12 -2.45 26.46
CA ASP A 94 0.66 -1.09 26.49
C ASP A 94 1.74 -0.89 25.40
N GLU A 95 2.17 0.36 25.22
CA GLU A 95 3.13 0.73 24.17
C GLU A 95 4.49 0.06 24.39
N SER A 96 5.01 0.08 25.62
CA SER A 96 6.32 -0.52 25.95
C SER A 96 6.36 -2.03 25.65
N ARG A 97 5.27 -2.74 25.97
CA ARG A 97 5.11 -4.17 25.74
C ARG A 97 4.92 -4.49 24.27
N TYR A 98 4.24 -3.63 23.53
CA TYR A 98 4.11 -3.73 22.08
C TYR A 98 5.48 -3.61 21.39
N HIS A 99 6.22 -2.52 21.64
CA HIS A 99 7.55 -2.29 21.05
C HIS A 99 8.52 -3.43 21.39
N ARG A 100 8.64 -3.82 22.67
CA ARG A 100 9.54 -4.92 23.07
C ARG A 100 9.23 -6.24 22.35
N ARG A 101 7.96 -6.52 22.08
CA ARG A 101 7.55 -7.73 21.34
C ARG A 101 7.90 -7.62 19.86
N VAL A 102 7.67 -6.46 19.24
CA VAL A 102 8.01 -6.24 17.83
C VAL A 102 9.53 -6.24 17.63
N GLU A 103 10.32 -5.65 18.52
CA GLU A 103 11.79 -5.69 18.48
C GLU A 103 12.35 -7.12 18.47
N ARG A 104 11.75 -8.02 19.26
CA ARG A 104 12.13 -9.45 19.23
C ARG A 104 11.82 -10.09 17.88
N LEU A 105 10.71 -9.68 17.24
CA LEU A 105 10.40 -10.13 15.88
C LEU A 105 11.36 -9.55 14.86
N GLN A 106 11.75 -8.28 14.96
CA GLN A 106 12.76 -7.64 14.10
C GLN A 106 14.08 -8.40 14.17
N LYS A 107 14.60 -8.65 15.37
CA LYS A 107 15.83 -9.45 15.56
C LYS A 107 15.72 -10.84 14.95
N SER A 108 14.62 -11.55 15.21
CA SER A 108 14.42 -12.88 14.63
C SER A 108 14.25 -12.84 13.11
N PHE A 109 13.67 -11.77 12.56
CA PHE A 109 13.48 -11.59 11.13
C PHE A 109 14.81 -11.39 10.44
N HIS A 110 15.60 -10.42 10.91
CA HIS A 110 16.95 -10.13 10.43
C HIS A 110 17.83 -11.39 10.40
N GLN A 111 17.93 -12.10 11.53
CA GLN A 111 18.70 -13.35 11.63
C GLN A 111 18.20 -14.44 10.65
N THR A 112 16.89 -14.49 10.39
CA THR A 112 16.33 -15.46 9.44
C THR A 112 16.71 -15.09 8.00
N LEU A 113 16.72 -13.80 7.66
CA LEU A 113 17.20 -13.32 6.37
C LEU A 113 18.68 -13.60 6.17
N GLU A 114 19.53 -13.34 7.18
CA GLU A 114 20.96 -13.66 7.10
C GLU A 114 21.23 -15.15 6.86
N ARG A 115 20.42 -16.04 7.43
CA ARG A 115 20.50 -17.49 7.18
C ARG A 115 20.10 -17.82 5.76
N GLY A 116 19.02 -17.21 5.26
CA GLY A 116 18.57 -17.37 3.88
C GLY A 116 19.59 -16.87 2.86
N ALA A 117 20.25 -15.74 3.14
CA ALA A 117 21.28 -15.14 2.29
C ALA A 117 22.55 -16.01 2.14
N ARG A 118 22.77 -16.94 3.08
CA ARG A 118 23.88 -17.90 3.09
C ARG A 118 23.54 -19.25 2.42
N LEU A 119 22.33 -19.43 1.90
CA LEU A 119 21.95 -20.64 1.17
C LEU A 119 22.75 -20.76 -0.13
N ARG A 120 23.31 -21.94 -0.41
CA ARG A 120 24.11 -22.21 -1.62
C ARG A 120 23.33 -22.88 -2.75
N VAL A 121 22.30 -23.65 -2.40
CA VAL A 121 21.56 -24.51 -3.35
C VAL A 121 20.36 -23.78 -3.95
N ASP A 122 19.66 -22.97 -3.16
CA ASP A 122 18.47 -22.26 -3.61
C ASP A 122 18.79 -20.79 -3.88
N SER A 123 19.22 -20.51 -5.12
CA SER A 123 19.70 -19.18 -5.51
C SER A 123 18.61 -18.10 -5.50
N HIS A 124 17.33 -18.48 -5.62
CA HIS A 124 16.25 -17.50 -5.60
C HIS A 124 15.88 -17.06 -4.18
N THR A 125 15.73 -17.99 -3.24
CA THR A 125 15.56 -17.71 -1.80
C THR A 125 16.75 -16.92 -1.29
N GLN A 126 17.95 -17.32 -1.69
CA GLN A 126 19.18 -16.61 -1.37
C GLN A 126 19.11 -15.15 -1.83
N ARG A 127 18.82 -14.89 -3.12
CA ARG A 127 18.70 -13.53 -3.66
C ARG A 127 17.60 -12.71 -2.97
N GLN A 128 16.46 -13.31 -2.68
CA GLN A 128 15.39 -12.62 -1.93
C GLN A 128 15.85 -12.21 -0.53
N CYS A 129 16.51 -13.13 0.19
CA CYS A 129 17.05 -12.85 1.51
C CYS A 129 18.26 -11.89 1.51
N GLN A 130 18.99 -11.75 0.40
CA GLN A 130 20.05 -10.76 0.24
C GLN A 130 19.51 -9.35 -0.05
N ARG A 131 18.37 -9.26 -0.75
CA ARG A 131 17.77 -7.97 -1.11
C ARG A 131 16.99 -7.32 0.04
N LEU A 132 16.30 -8.12 0.83
CA LEU A 132 15.37 -7.62 1.85
C LEU A 132 16.04 -6.84 3.00
N PRO A 133 17.26 -7.15 3.48
CA PRO A 133 17.95 -6.37 4.51
C PRO A 133 18.13 -4.89 4.13
N GLY A 134 18.49 -4.59 2.88
CA GLY A 134 18.59 -3.20 2.38
C GLY A 134 17.24 -2.45 2.34
N ARG A 135 16.14 -3.18 2.53
CA ARG A 135 14.76 -2.68 2.57
C ARG A 135 14.10 -2.92 3.93
N GLU A 136 14.86 -3.37 4.93
CA GLU A 136 14.29 -3.84 6.19
C GLU A 136 13.64 -2.71 6.99
N ALA A 137 14.20 -1.50 6.95
CA ALA A 137 13.59 -0.32 7.56
C ALA A 137 12.12 -0.16 7.13
N MET A 138 11.85 -0.30 5.83
CA MET A 138 10.49 -0.19 5.28
C MET A 138 9.55 -1.31 5.74
N CYS A 139 10.06 -2.43 6.27
CA CYS A 139 9.22 -3.48 6.82
C CYS A 139 8.60 -3.11 8.18
N TRP A 140 9.12 -2.07 8.83
CA TRP A 140 8.87 -1.73 10.24
C TRP A 140 8.45 -0.28 10.49
N THR A 141 8.32 0.55 9.45
CA THR A 141 7.93 1.97 9.51
C THR A 141 6.62 2.22 10.27
N PHE A 142 5.71 1.24 10.36
CA PHE A 142 4.50 1.33 11.18
C PHE A 142 4.76 1.55 12.69
N LEU A 143 6.00 1.35 13.15
CA LEU A 143 6.41 1.66 14.52
C LEU A 143 6.60 3.16 14.77
N GLU A 144 6.82 3.97 13.73
CA GLU A 144 6.95 5.42 13.84
C GLU A 144 5.60 6.08 14.18
N ASP A 145 4.51 5.52 13.64
CA ASP A 145 3.16 5.99 13.91
C ASP A 145 2.18 4.81 13.80
N ASN A 146 1.49 4.52 14.91
CA ASN A 146 0.51 3.45 14.99
C ASN A 146 -0.65 3.60 13.99
N ARG A 147 -0.87 4.77 13.38
CA ARG A 147 -1.88 4.98 12.33
C ARG A 147 -1.45 4.41 10.97
N ILE A 148 -0.17 4.13 10.76
CA ILE A 148 0.34 3.54 9.53
C ILE A 148 -0.14 2.08 9.45
N PRO A 149 -0.89 1.69 8.41
CA PRO A 149 -1.37 0.32 8.29
C PRO A 149 -0.25 -0.65 7.90
N LEU A 150 -0.35 -1.90 8.35
CA LEU A 150 0.56 -2.98 7.95
C LEU A 150 0.42 -3.37 6.46
N THR A 151 -0.70 -3.06 5.83
CA THR A 151 -1.02 -3.49 4.46
C THR A 151 -1.52 -2.33 3.60
N ASN A 152 -1.29 -2.43 2.29
CA ASN A 152 -1.86 -1.52 1.29
C ASN A 152 -3.31 -1.88 0.92
N ASN A 153 -4.06 -2.52 1.83
CA ASN A 153 -5.42 -2.98 1.53
C ASN A 153 -6.35 -1.82 1.11
N VAL A 154 -6.13 -0.62 1.65
CA VAL A 154 -6.92 0.57 1.29
C VAL A 154 -6.71 0.95 -0.17
N GLY A 155 -5.46 0.98 -0.64
CA GLY A 155 -5.14 1.26 -2.04
C GLY A 155 -5.58 0.14 -2.97
N GLU A 156 -5.33 -1.12 -2.60
CA GLU A 156 -5.76 -2.30 -3.36
C GLU A 156 -7.29 -2.36 -3.52
N GLN A 157 -8.03 -2.05 -2.46
CA GLN A 157 -9.50 -2.01 -2.49
C GLN A 157 -10.01 -0.87 -3.38
N ALA A 158 -9.40 0.32 -3.30
CA ALA A 158 -9.77 1.45 -4.15
C ALA A 158 -9.52 1.16 -5.65
N LEU A 159 -8.45 0.43 -5.97
CA LEU A 159 -8.11 0.05 -7.34
C LEU A 159 -9.02 -1.04 -7.92
N ARG A 160 -9.68 -1.85 -7.07
CA ARG A 160 -10.45 -3.03 -7.49
C ARG A 160 -11.57 -2.71 -8.47
N GLY A 161 -12.30 -1.60 -8.26
CA GLY A 161 -13.36 -1.16 -9.16
C GLY A 161 -12.84 -0.90 -10.58
N TYR A 162 -11.67 -0.25 -10.68
CA TYR A 162 -11.00 0.00 -11.96
C TYR A 162 -10.64 -1.31 -12.67
N VAL A 163 -10.02 -2.26 -11.94
CA VAL A 163 -9.59 -3.55 -12.49
C VAL A 163 -10.76 -4.37 -13.01
N ILE A 164 -11.87 -4.41 -12.26
CA ILE A 164 -13.09 -5.13 -12.68
C ILE A 164 -13.67 -4.48 -13.94
N TRP A 165 -13.82 -3.15 -13.94
CA TRP A 165 -14.37 -2.43 -15.09
C TRP A 165 -13.53 -2.66 -16.36
N ARG A 166 -12.20 -2.56 -16.24
CA ARG A 166 -11.30 -2.84 -17.37
C ARG A 166 -11.48 -4.26 -17.91
N ARG A 167 -11.65 -5.26 -17.04
CA ARG A 167 -11.83 -6.66 -17.43
C ARG A 167 -13.15 -6.91 -18.16
N ILE A 168 -14.26 -6.38 -17.65
CA ILE A 168 -15.60 -6.63 -18.24
C ILE A 168 -15.84 -5.82 -19.52
N SER A 169 -15.17 -4.68 -19.69
CA SER A 169 -15.32 -3.82 -20.87
C SER A 169 -14.23 -4.02 -21.92
N PHE A 170 -13.35 -5.02 -21.77
CA PHE A 170 -12.22 -5.27 -22.69
C PHE A 170 -11.31 -4.04 -22.88
N ALA A 171 -10.98 -3.35 -21.78
CA ALA A 171 -10.25 -2.08 -21.74
C ALA A 171 -10.98 -0.89 -22.43
N SER A 172 -10.32 0.26 -22.53
CA SER A 172 -10.85 1.41 -23.25
C SER A 172 -10.55 1.30 -24.74
N GLN A 173 -11.54 1.60 -25.58
CA GLN A 173 -11.42 1.63 -27.05
C GLN A 173 -11.11 3.05 -27.56
N SER A 174 -11.06 4.05 -26.68
CA SER A 174 -10.75 5.44 -27.03
C SER A 174 -9.89 6.12 -25.98
N TYR A 175 -9.13 7.13 -26.41
CA TYR A 175 -8.33 7.97 -25.52
C TYR A 175 -9.20 8.66 -24.47
N GLN A 176 -10.33 9.23 -24.88
CA GLN A 176 -11.29 9.86 -23.96
C GLN A 176 -11.82 8.89 -22.91
N GLY A 177 -12.15 7.65 -23.31
CA GLY A 177 -12.61 6.62 -22.38
C GLY A 177 -11.53 6.19 -21.38
N ASP A 178 -10.26 6.23 -21.78
CA ASP A 178 -9.13 5.87 -20.91
C ASP A 178 -8.86 6.96 -19.86
N GLN A 179 -9.06 8.23 -20.22
CA GLN A 179 -9.01 9.36 -19.29
C GLN A 179 -10.23 9.44 -18.37
N PHE A 180 -11.42 9.10 -18.88
CA PHE A 180 -12.66 9.21 -18.11
C PHE A 180 -12.75 8.22 -16.94
N ARG A 181 -12.33 6.98 -17.14
CA ARG A 181 -12.40 5.91 -16.11
C ARG A 181 -11.67 6.24 -14.80
N PRO A 182 -10.37 6.62 -14.79
CA PRO A 182 -9.68 6.99 -13.56
C PRO A 182 -10.28 8.24 -12.91
N LEU A 183 -10.74 9.21 -13.72
CA LEU A 183 -11.40 10.42 -13.24
C LEU A 183 -12.69 10.11 -12.48
N ILE A 184 -13.61 9.36 -13.09
CA ILE A 184 -14.91 9.09 -12.47
C ILE A 184 -14.76 8.22 -11.22
N LEU A 185 -13.85 7.24 -11.23
CA LEU A 185 -13.60 6.38 -10.06
C LEU A 185 -12.84 7.11 -8.94
N THR A 186 -12.01 8.11 -9.26
CA THR A 186 -11.43 9.05 -8.29
C THR A 186 -12.53 9.82 -7.55
N LEU A 187 -13.49 10.38 -8.30
CA LEU A 187 -14.59 11.15 -7.74
C LEU A 187 -15.54 10.28 -6.91
N VAL A 188 -15.95 9.13 -7.45
CA VAL A 188 -16.84 8.18 -6.76
C VAL A 188 -16.17 7.64 -5.50
N GLY A 189 -14.93 7.14 -5.63
CA GLY A 189 -14.19 6.59 -4.49
C GLY A 189 -13.93 7.64 -3.41
N THR A 190 -13.69 8.89 -3.76
CA THR A 190 -13.57 9.98 -2.79
C THR A 190 -14.91 10.31 -2.12
N ALA A 191 -15.99 10.45 -2.90
CA ALA A 191 -17.33 10.73 -2.35
C ALA A 191 -17.75 9.65 -1.34
N GLU A 192 -17.51 8.37 -1.65
CA GLU A 192 -17.73 7.25 -0.73
C GLU A 192 -16.94 7.39 0.57
N LYS A 193 -15.65 7.77 0.49
CA LYS A 193 -14.81 7.98 1.70
C LYS A 193 -15.25 9.16 2.55
N LEU A 194 -15.89 10.16 1.93
CA LEU A 194 -16.45 11.32 2.62
C LEU A 194 -17.90 11.10 3.10
N GLY A 195 -18.54 9.97 2.75
CA GLY A 195 -19.93 9.69 3.09
C GLY A 195 -20.94 10.54 2.30
N ILE A 196 -20.55 11.03 1.12
CA ILE A 196 -21.38 11.89 0.26
C ILE A 196 -21.94 11.04 -0.88
N SER A 197 -23.18 11.29 -1.29
CA SER A 197 -23.76 10.64 -2.46
C SER A 197 -23.03 11.05 -3.75
N SER A 198 -22.32 10.09 -4.35
CA SER A 198 -21.60 10.28 -5.62
C SER A 198 -22.56 10.67 -6.75
N TYR A 199 -23.77 10.10 -6.78
CA TYR A 199 -24.81 10.46 -7.74
C TYR A 199 -25.20 11.95 -7.63
N HIS A 200 -25.54 12.41 -6.43
CA HIS A 200 -25.91 13.81 -6.23
C HIS A 200 -24.75 14.75 -6.56
N TYR A 201 -23.52 14.41 -6.13
CA TYR A 201 -22.32 15.19 -6.44
C TYR A 201 -22.13 15.35 -7.96
N LEU A 202 -22.17 14.25 -8.70
CA LEU A 202 -21.96 14.25 -10.15
C LEU A 202 -23.10 14.94 -10.89
N ARG A 203 -24.35 14.74 -10.45
CA ARG A 203 -25.53 15.40 -11.04
C ARG A 203 -25.46 16.91 -10.87
N THR A 204 -25.09 17.40 -9.69
CA THR A 204 -24.94 18.84 -9.45
C THR A 204 -23.81 19.42 -10.30
N ALA A 205 -22.64 18.78 -10.32
CA ALA A 205 -21.52 19.23 -11.15
C ALA A 205 -21.88 19.27 -12.65
N ALA A 206 -22.58 18.26 -13.16
CA ALA A 206 -23.04 18.25 -14.55
C ALA A 206 -24.06 19.35 -14.82
N LYS A 207 -25.01 19.58 -13.91
CA LYS A 207 -26.01 20.65 -14.03
C LYS A 207 -25.36 22.03 -14.08
N GLU A 208 -24.44 22.32 -13.17
CA GLU A 208 -23.68 23.59 -13.14
C GLU A 208 -22.94 23.85 -14.45
N TYR A 209 -22.28 22.81 -14.99
CA TYR A 209 -21.56 22.93 -16.25
C TYR A 209 -22.51 23.19 -17.44
N MET A 210 -23.64 22.51 -17.49
CA MET A 210 -24.64 22.71 -18.56
C MET A 210 -25.26 24.11 -18.52
N GLU A 211 -25.48 24.67 -17.32
CA GLU A 211 -26.13 25.97 -17.14
C GLU A 211 -25.14 27.15 -17.29
N THR A 212 -23.89 26.99 -16.85
CA THR A 212 -22.96 28.12 -16.68
C THR A 212 -21.62 27.94 -17.41
N GLY A 213 -21.37 26.77 -18.00
CA GLY A 213 -20.07 26.39 -18.57
C GLY A 213 -18.96 26.20 -17.52
N ARG A 214 -19.28 26.22 -16.22
CA ARG A 214 -18.32 26.13 -15.11
C ARG A 214 -18.83 25.19 -14.02
N VAL A 215 -17.93 24.48 -13.34
CA VAL A 215 -18.25 23.64 -12.18
C VAL A 215 -17.72 24.30 -10.91
N GLN A 216 -18.63 24.67 -10.02
CA GLN A 216 -18.34 25.27 -8.71
C GLN A 216 -18.40 24.26 -7.57
N THR A 217 -19.15 23.17 -7.74
CA THR A 217 -19.18 22.04 -6.82
C THR A 217 -17.76 21.50 -6.59
N ARG A 218 -17.40 21.29 -5.31
CA ARG A 218 -16.10 20.77 -4.86
C ARG A 218 -16.31 19.71 -3.79
N LEU A 219 -15.46 18.68 -3.80
CA LEU A 219 -15.32 17.77 -2.67
C LEU A 219 -14.62 18.54 -1.55
N LEU A 220 -15.28 18.66 -0.41
CA LEU A 220 -14.75 19.34 0.75
C LEU A 220 -13.68 18.46 1.39
N PHE A 221 -12.43 18.82 1.18
CA PHE A 221 -11.33 18.36 2.02
C PHE A 221 -11.08 19.46 3.05
N ASP A 222 -11.11 19.12 4.34
CA ASP A 222 -10.52 19.99 5.35
C ASP A 222 -9.10 20.34 4.89
N THR A 223 -8.70 21.61 4.95
CA THR A 223 -7.33 22.01 4.63
C THR A 223 -6.39 21.13 5.45
N PRO A 224 -5.50 20.33 4.81
CA PRO A 224 -4.63 19.45 5.57
C PRO A 224 -3.81 20.30 6.53
N ARG A 225 -3.96 20.06 7.83
CA ARG A 225 -2.98 20.54 8.82
C ARG A 225 -1.70 19.79 8.49
N LEU A 226 -0.86 20.40 7.65
CA LEU A 226 0.54 20.01 7.55
C LEU A 226 1.08 20.21 8.96
N ALA A 227 1.28 19.11 9.69
CA ALA A 227 2.11 19.17 10.88
C ALA A 227 3.47 19.70 10.41
N GLY A 228 3.87 20.84 10.95
CA GLY A 228 5.21 21.39 10.77
C GLY A 228 6.26 20.44 11.33
#